data_AF-A0A0F9L076-F1
#
_entry.id   AF-A0A0F9L076-F1
#
_cell.length_a   1.000
_cell.length_b   1.000
_cell.length_c   1.000
_cell.angle_alpha   90.00
_cell.angle_beta   90.00
_cell.angle_gamma   90.00
#
_symmetry.space_group_name_H-M   'P 1'
#
loop_
_entity.id
_entity.type
_entity.pdbx_description
1 polymer ?
#
loop_
_entity_poly.entity_id
_entity_poly.type
_entity_poly.pdbx_seq_one_letter_code
_entity_poly.pdbx_strand_id
1 'polypeptide(L)'
;MFKVVNAAGIIIDWLFKHKTTHENAGVDEINLASLTGLKAEFVEVEELSTATYDDVQDYMNFFGDRTLLSGGGITDNSDGTATVAAGTAWVKVTDSDTAIGKFFDFSADANVSLTDQLTNFVYLDYNGGTPQIVVTTTSIITHGFKEDHIHIATIFRDGTVLHFHEEDTIGIERINIVDMRLLEMHDADRASGLVTSDAGSLALSVTTGVIYEGLSRHTTTANGSTWSTWHYNFTGGVWVEVTGQSTVSNTQYNNIASGTGLANLTSNRYAVHWVYCDIDGSNMFLVYGQGNYTINQAEEAGIPASLPDIALHYGVLIAKIIVQEGQTSLEILLPWTTTFHSSGATNHSNLANLSADDHTQYLLADGTRALSGAWDMGSQNLTNVNIDSGTIDGVTITQPNLNEAVALTATATELNALTDDSMADALHRHSELSASDGSPDQALVVDAAGQVGIGAASPAAKLEVAGTEIRVRTSTTPKLSLWTDGADVGCRNWVLRISHIAFGDFNIVQSNAKGGNPITAGTSRLYIGATGNVGIGVTDPDTKLEILNAGDQLKLSFDGADDAVFAVDTNGILTITPSGAAVDFASKNLTGLGTLSAFTLGGTMDANSQA
;
A
#
# COMPACT_ATOMS: atom_id res chain seq x y z
N MET A 1 8.25 26.07 -40.08
CA MET A 1 8.53 27.03 -41.19
C MET A 1 7.22 27.76 -41.46
N PHE A 2 7.09 29.06 -41.14
CA PHE A 2 5.80 29.77 -41.11
C PHE A 2 5.13 29.78 -42.50
N LYS A 3 3.84 29.38 -42.57
CA LYS A 3 3.00 29.50 -43.76
C LYS A 3 1.94 30.57 -43.52
N VAL A 4 1.68 31.41 -44.51
CA VAL A 4 0.73 32.52 -44.41
C VAL A 4 -0.50 32.18 -45.23
N VAL A 5 -1.70 32.24 -44.63
CA VAL A 5 -2.98 31.98 -45.29
C VAL A 5 -3.95 33.09 -44.92
N ASN A 6 -4.72 33.64 -45.88
CA ASN A 6 -5.80 34.58 -45.58
C ASN A 6 -7.16 33.88 -45.61
N ALA A 7 -8.21 34.57 -45.16
CA ALA A 7 -9.59 34.08 -45.00
C ALA A 7 -10.28 33.50 -46.27
N ALA A 8 -9.62 33.43 -47.42
CA ALA A 8 -10.09 32.75 -48.63
C ALA A 8 -9.26 31.50 -49.01
N GLY A 9 -8.31 31.07 -48.18
CA GLY A 9 -7.69 29.75 -48.24
C GLY A 9 -6.71 29.47 -49.39
N ILE A 10 -6.42 30.40 -50.30
CA ILE A 10 -5.55 30.12 -51.45
C ILE A 10 -4.84 31.39 -51.93
N ILE A 11 -3.58 31.62 -51.54
CA ILE A 11 -2.66 32.37 -52.42
C ILE A 11 -1.24 31.77 -52.40
N ILE A 12 -0.61 31.49 -51.25
CA ILE A 12 0.84 31.20 -51.26
C ILE A 12 1.17 29.74 -51.68
N ASP A 13 0.39 28.74 -51.27
CA ASP A 13 0.64 27.34 -51.70
C ASP A 13 0.25 27.11 -53.18
N TRP A 14 -0.75 27.85 -53.70
CA TRP A 14 -1.11 27.82 -55.13
C TRP A 14 -0.04 28.48 -56.00
N LEU A 15 0.52 29.62 -55.55
CA LEU A 15 1.59 30.32 -56.27
C LEU A 15 2.89 29.50 -56.33
N PHE A 16 3.25 28.76 -55.28
CA PHE A 16 4.45 27.92 -55.30
C PHE A 16 4.25 26.61 -56.06
N LYS A 17 3.05 26.01 -56.05
CA LYS A 17 2.77 24.73 -56.74
C LYS A 17 2.50 24.84 -58.25
N HIS A 18 2.11 26.01 -58.76
CA HIS A 18 1.77 26.19 -60.20
C HIS A 18 2.82 26.97 -61.01
N LYS A 19 4.02 27.17 -60.47
CA LYS A 19 5.12 27.88 -61.15
C LYS A 19 5.60 27.22 -62.46
N THR A 20 5.15 26.01 -62.78
CA THR A 20 5.59 25.25 -63.96
C THR A 20 4.65 25.31 -65.17
N THR A 21 3.50 26.01 -65.14
CA THR A 21 2.55 26.00 -66.27
C THR A 21 2.17 27.35 -66.87
N HIS A 22 2.74 28.46 -66.41
CA HIS A 22 2.58 29.77 -67.07
C HIS A 22 3.91 30.52 -67.19
N GLU A 23 4.86 29.95 -67.91
CA GLU A 23 5.96 30.73 -68.47
C GLU A 23 5.49 31.37 -69.79
N ASN A 24 4.82 32.52 -69.67
CA ASN A 24 4.78 33.48 -70.77
C ASN A 24 4.91 34.90 -70.23
N ALA A 25 6.13 35.41 -70.38
CA ALA A 25 6.53 36.83 -70.46
C ALA A 25 5.89 37.82 -69.46
N GLY A 26 6.63 38.07 -68.37
CA GLY A 26 6.71 39.38 -67.73
C GLY A 26 5.66 39.66 -66.65
N VAL A 27 6.17 39.97 -65.45
CA VAL A 27 5.44 40.38 -64.22
C VAL A 27 4.88 39.20 -63.42
N ASP A 28 5.62 38.75 -62.41
CA ASP A 28 5.07 38.15 -61.17
C ASP A 28 6.18 37.96 -60.10
N GLU A 29 6.91 39.04 -59.79
CA GLU A 29 7.55 39.14 -58.47
C GLU A 29 6.55 39.80 -57.52
N ILE A 30 5.85 39.01 -56.71
CA ILE A 30 5.09 39.53 -55.58
C ILE A 30 6.11 40.06 -54.57
N ASN A 31 6.20 41.39 -54.48
CA ASN A 31 7.04 42.06 -53.48
C ASN A 31 6.40 41.90 -52.09
N LEU A 32 6.84 40.90 -51.33
CA LEU A 32 6.39 40.68 -49.95
C LEU A 32 6.67 41.87 -49.01
N ALA A 33 7.51 42.84 -49.40
CA ALA A 33 7.80 44.02 -48.61
C ALA A 33 6.64 45.03 -48.49
N SER A 34 5.53 44.86 -49.25
CA SER A 34 4.34 45.70 -49.14
C SER A 34 3.23 45.13 -48.23
N LEU A 35 3.44 43.96 -47.61
CA LEU A 35 2.52 43.37 -46.63
C LEU A 35 2.69 44.03 -45.26
N THR A 36 2.30 45.30 -45.14
CA THR A 36 2.16 45.96 -43.83
C THR A 36 0.84 45.52 -43.20
N GLY A 37 0.87 44.94 -41.99
CA GLY A 37 -0.34 44.59 -41.24
C GLY A 37 -0.81 43.14 -41.33
N LEU A 38 0.10 42.18 -41.57
CA LEU A 38 -0.20 40.77 -41.33
C LEU A 38 -0.53 40.56 -39.85
N LYS A 39 -1.79 40.20 -39.56
CA LYS A 39 -2.22 39.84 -38.22
C LYS A 39 -1.68 38.47 -37.83
N ALA A 40 -1.47 38.26 -36.53
CA ALA A 40 -1.01 36.98 -36.00
C ALA A 40 -1.98 35.82 -36.32
N GLU A 41 -3.28 36.11 -36.46
CA GLU A 41 -4.34 35.14 -36.83
C GLU A 41 -4.20 34.58 -38.28
N PHE A 42 -3.24 35.09 -39.05
CA PHE A 42 -2.97 34.65 -40.43
C PHE A 42 -1.58 34.04 -40.60
N VAL A 43 -0.87 33.82 -39.49
CA VAL A 43 0.46 33.23 -39.47
C VAL A 43 0.35 31.85 -38.82
N GLU A 44 0.37 30.80 -39.63
CA GLU A 44 0.21 29.42 -39.19
C GLU A 44 1.47 28.91 -38.45
N VAL A 45 1.25 28.09 -37.42
CA VAL A 45 2.28 27.27 -36.78
C VAL A 45 2.27 25.84 -37.35
N GLU A 46 3.28 25.02 -37.01
CA GLU A 46 3.30 23.61 -37.47
C GLU A 46 2.26 22.80 -36.70
N GLU A 47 1.28 22.21 -37.41
CA GLU A 47 0.18 21.46 -36.82
C GLU A 47 0.16 19.97 -37.22
N LEU A 48 -0.45 19.14 -36.37
CA LEU A 48 -0.74 17.74 -36.69
C LEU A 48 -2.19 17.60 -37.16
N SER A 49 -2.37 17.37 -38.45
CA SER A 49 -3.70 17.27 -39.09
C SER A 49 -4.48 18.58 -39.02
N THR A 50 -5.71 18.60 -38.50
CA THR A 50 -6.52 19.81 -38.32
C THR A 50 -6.54 20.14 -36.83
N ALA A 51 -5.57 20.92 -36.37
CA ALA A 51 -5.54 21.35 -34.97
C ALA A 51 -6.65 22.39 -34.72
N THR A 52 -7.13 22.47 -33.47
CA THR A 52 -8.10 23.50 -33.05
C THR A 52 -7.45 24.87 -32.89
N TYR A 53 -6.14 24.89 -32.64
CA TYR A 53 -5.30 26.07 -32.51
C TYR A 53 -4.15 25.90 -33.50
N ASP A 54 -4.11 26.75 -34.52
CA ASP A 54 -3.28 26.56 -35.71
C ASP A 54 -2.41 27.78 -36.05
N ASP A 55 -2.65 28.93 -35.41
CA ASP A 55 -1.95 30.18 -35.71
C ASP A 55 -1.10 30.76 -34.54
N VAL A 56 -0.33 31.80 -34.86
CA VAL A 56 0.52 32.52 -33.90
C VAL A 56 -0.31 33.34 -32.91
N GLN A 57 -1.52 33.77 -33.27
CA GLN A 57 -2.41 34.48 -32.34
C GLN A 57 -2.85 33.53 -31.23
N ASP A 58 -3.23 32.30 -31.56
CA ASP A 58 -3.57 31.26 -30.60
C ASP A 58 -2.38 30.91 -29.71
N TYR A 59 -1.19 30.78 -30.28
CA TYR A 59 0.02 30.62 -29.49
C TYR A 59 0.19 31.76 -28.48
N MET A 60 0.04 33.02 -28.89
CA MET A 60 0.12 34.17 -27.98
C MET A 60 -1.05 34.25 -26.98
N ASN A 61 -2.21 33.69 -27.31
CA ASN A 61 -3.34 33.60 -26.38
C ASN A 61 -3.00 32.66 -25.22
N PHE A 62 -2.25 31.57 -25.43
CA PHE A 62 -1.83 30.70 -24.32
C PHE A 62 -0.56 31.18 -23.62
N PHE A 63 0.44 31.67 -24.35
CA PHE A 63 1.77 31.98 -23.80
C PHE A 63 2.00 33.47 -23.44
N GLY A 64 1.09 34.36 -23.82
CA GLY A 64 1.18 35.79 -23.51
C GLY A 64 0.58 36.12 -22.15
N ASP A 65 1.38 36.65 -21.23
CA ASP A 65 1.00 36.89 -19.84
C ASP A 65 0.78 38.37 -19.57
N ARG A 66 -0.08 38.67 -18.60
CA ARG A 66 -0.28 40.02 -18.12
C ARG A 66 1.04 40.61 -17.61
N THR A 67 1.36 41.84 -17.97
CA THR A 67 2.66 42.41 -17.64
C THR A 67 2.55 43.92 -17.56
N LEU A 68 3.11 44.50 -16.50
CA LEU A 68 3.41 45.92 -16.45
C LEU A 68 4.76 46.14 -17.14
N LEU A 69 4.77 46.82 -18.30
CA LEU A 69 6.00 46.99 -19.09
C LEU A 69 6.79 48.23 -18.66
N SER A 70 6.10 49.30 -18.28
CA SER A 70 6.70 50.55 -17.79
C SER A 70 5.65 51.42 -17.11
N GLY A 71 6.08 52.29 -16.20
CA GLY A 71 5.17 53.14 -15.42
C GLY A 71 4.60 52.41 -14.22
N GLY A 72 3.47 52.87 -13.66
CA GLY A 72 2.86 52.26 -12.47
C GLY A 72 3.46 52.68 -11.12
N GLY A 73 4.52 53.50 -11.16
CA GLY A 73 5.22 54.00 -9.97
C GLY A 73 4.32 54.59 -8.89
N ILE A 74 4.54 54.19 -7.63
CA ILE A 74 3.78 54.68 -6.47
C ILE A 74 4.51 55.85 -5.80
N THR A 75 3.77 56.91 -5.46
CA THR A 75 4.28 58.03 -4.65
C THR A 75 3.29 58.39 -3.55
N ASP A 76 3.77 58.49 -2.31
CA ASP A 76 2.99 58.97 -1.16
C ASP A 76 2.80 60.50 -1.26
N ASN A 77 1.53 60.94 -1.24
CA ASN A 77 1.17 62.36 -1.28
C ASN A 77 1.26 63.05 0.11
N SER A 78 1.63 62.30 1.16
CA SER A 78 1.72 62.76 2.55
C SER A 78 0.40 63.25 3.17
N ASP A 79 -0.73 62.92 2.56
CA ASP A 79 -2.09 63.22 3.03
C ASP A 79 -2.96 61.95 3.20
N GLY A 80 -2.31 60.77 3.09
CA GLY A 80 -2.95 59.46 3.13
C GLY A 80 -3.52 59.00 1.79
N THR A 81 -3.23 59.69 0.68
CA THR A 81 -3.49 59.21 -0.68
C THR A 81 -2.19 58.88 -1.41
N ALA A 82 -2.27 57.97 -2.39
CA ALA A 82 -1.14 57.60 -3.24
C ALA A 82 -1.39 58.05 -4.69
N THR A 83 -0.30 58.41 -5.38
CA THR A 83 -0.28 58.62 -6.83
C THR A 83 0.27 57.37 -7.53
N VAL A 84 -0.45 56.86 -8.53
CA VAL A 84 0.03 55.84 -9.48
C VAL A 84 0.40 56.53 -10.80
N ALA A 85 1.65 56.38 -11.23
CA ALA A 85 2.14 56.98 -12.48
C ALA A 85 1.54 56.31 -13.73
N ALA A 86 1.38 57.07 -14.81
CA ALA A 86 0.95 56.55 -16.12
C ALA A 86 1.95 55.50 -16.64
N GLY A 87 1.48 54.58 -17.47
CA GLY A 87 2.31 53.49 -17.96
C GLY A 87 1.74 52.72 -19.15
N THR A 88 2.44 51.66 -19.51
CA THR A 88 2.09 50.74 -20.59
C THR A 88 2.05 49.31 -20.03
N ALA A 89 1.02 48.57 -20.41
CA ALA A 89 0.78 47.22 -19.92
C ALA A 89 0.31 46.29 -21.04
N TRP A 90 0.36 44.99 -20.78
CA TRP A 90 -0.24 43.93 -21.58
C TRP A 90 -1.15 43.09 -20.69
N VAL A 91 -2.35 42.74 -21.15
CA VAL A 91 -3.30 41.87 -20.43
C VAL A 91 -4.21 41.14 -21.43
N LYS A 92 -4.98 40.16 -20.95
CA LYS A 92 -6.11 39.63 -21.71
C LYS A 92 -7.28 40.60 -21.71
N VAL A 93 -8.02 40.66 -22.82
CA VAL A 93 -9.20 41.53 -22.92
C VAL A 93 -10.37 41.12 -22.02
N THR A 94 -10.36 39.87 -21.55
CA THR A 94 -11.30 39.28 -20.60
C THR A 94 -10.56 38.25 -19.75
N ASP A 95 -11.04 37.99 -18.54
CA ASP A 95 -10.58 36.90 -17.68
C ASP A 95 -10.77 35.50 -18.30
N SER A 96 -9.84 35.08 -19.17
CA SER A 96 -9.81 33.76 -19.82
C SER A 96 -8.45 33.47 -20.47
N ASP A 97 -7.94 32.25 -20.26
CA ASP A 97 -6.72 31.71 -20.88
C ASP A 97 -6.72 31.72 -22.42
N THR A 98 -7.90 31.79 -23.03
CA THR A 98 -8.04 31.80 -24.51
C THR A 98 -8.33 33.17 -25.09
N ALA A 99 -8.45 34.19 -24.24
CA ALA A 99 -8.73 35.54 -24.67
C ALA A 99 -7.52 36.16 -25.38
N ILE A 100 -7.82 37.14 -26.23
CA ILE A 100 -6.80 37.87 -26.97
C ILE A 100 -6.03 38.78 -26.01
N GLY A 101 -4.71 38.69 -26.02
CA GLY A 101 -3.84 39.64 -25.33
C GLY A 101 -3.70 40.97 -26.07
N LYS A 102 -3.63 42.09 -25.35
CA LYS A 102 -3.46 43.42 -25.92
C LYS A 102 -2.49 44.29 -25.14
N PHE A 103 -1.66 45.02 -25.87
CA PHE A 103 -0.96 46.20 -25.34
C PHE A 103 -1.94 47.35 -25.19
N PHE A 104 -1.81 48.09 -24.09
CA PHE A 104 -2.55 49.33 -23.85
C PHE A 104 -1.73 50.28 -22.97
N ASP A 105 -2.05 51.57 -23.07
CA ASP A 105 -1.54 52.61 -22.19
C ASP A 105 -2.62 53.01 -21.19
N PHE A 106 -2.22 53.35 -19.97
CA PHE A 106 -3.11 53.84 -18.92
C PHE A 106 -2.64 55.19 -18.38
N SER A 107 -3.58 56.04 -17.99
CA SER A 107 -3.29 57.34 -17.41
C SER A 107 -2.94 57.25 -15.93
N ALA A 108 -2.15 58.21 -15.44
CA ALA A 108 -1.84 58.33 -14.02
C ALA A 108 -3.13 58.57 -13.20
N ASP A 109 -3.20 57.98 -12.02
CA ASP A 109 -4.20 58.30 -11.00
C ASP A 109 -3.51 59.02 -9.84
N ALA A 110 -3.81 60.30 -9.65
CA ALA A 110 -3.17 61.13 -8.63
C ALA A 110 -3.80 61.01 -7.25
N ASN A 111 -4.96 60.34 -7.12
CA ASN A 111 -5.72 60.28 -5.87
C ASN A 111 -6.32 58.89 -5.65
N VAL A 112 -5.47 57.87 -5.60
CA VAL A 112 -5.92 56.50 -5.34
C VAL A 112 -6.60 56.45 -3.97
N SER A 113 -7.85 55.99 -3.96
CA SER A 113 -8.66 55.90 -2.74
C SER A 113 -8.25 54.68 -1.92
N LEU A 114 -7.57 54.92 -0.81
CA LEU A 114 -7.10 53.90 0.13
C LEU A 114 -7.97 53.88 1.40
N THR A 115 -8.27 52.69 1.90
CA THR A 115 -8.96 52.50 3.18
C THR A 115 -7.93 52.51 4.31
N ASP A 116 -8.22 53.31 5.33
CA ASP A 116 -7.35 53.46 6.51
C ASP A 116 -7.35 52.21 7.39
N GLN A 117 -6.21 51.91 8.02
CA GLN A 117 -6.00 50.76 8.93
C GLN A 117 -6.27 49.39 8.30
N LEU A 118 -6.24 49.31 6.97
CA LEU A 118 -6.33 48.09 6.19
C LEU A 118 -5.25 48.09 5.12
N THR A 119 -4.84 46.88 4.72
CA THR A 119 -3.95 46.64 3.59
C THR A 119 -4.76 46.78 2.30
N ASN A 120 -4.27 47.61 1.39
CA ASN A 120 -4.89 47.95 0.12
C ASN A 120 -4.07 47.33 -1.00
N PHE A 121 -4.66 46.37 -1.72
CA PHE A 121 -4.07 45.77 -2.91
C PHE A 121 -4.51 46.56 -4.14
N VAL A 122 -3.54 47.14 -4.85
CA VAL A 122 -3.77 48.02 -5.99
C VAL A 122 -3.58 47.25 -7.30
N TYR A 123 -4.56 47.34 -8.18
CA TYR A 123 -4.60 46.64 -9.46
C TYR A 123 -4.79 47.61 -10.62
N LEU A 124 -4.17 47.30 -11.76
CA LEU A 124 -4.51 47.86 -13.06
C LEU A 124 -5.51 46.93 -13.76
N ASP A 125 -6.70 47.42 -14.06
CA ASP A 125 -7.78 46.69 -14.74
C ASP A 125 -7.94 47.21 -16.17
N TYR A 126 -7.96 46.30 -17.16
CA TYR A 126 -8.22 46.65 -18.57
C TYR A 126 -9.60 47.26 -18.81
N ASN A 127 -10.58 46.84 -18.02
CA ASN A 127 -11.95 47.36 -17.97
C ASN A 127 -12.57 47.56 -19.36
N GLY A 128 -12.60 46.48 -20.16
CA GLY A 128 -13.23 46.50 -21.49
C GLY A 128 -12.61 47.46 -22.50
N GLY A 129 -11.37 47.90 -22.30
CA GLY A 129 -10.66 48.85 -23.17
C GLY A 129 -10.64 50.29 -22.65
N THR A 130 -11.09 50.52 -21.41
CA THR A 130 -10.93 51.78 -20.68
C THR A 130 -10.15 51.55 -19.37
N PRO A 131 -8.82 51.42 -19.45
CA PRO A 131 -7.99 51.01 -18.31
C PRO A 131 -8.18 51.89 -17.08
N GLN A 132 -8.20 51.29 -15.89
CA GLN A 132 -8.43 51.97 -14.62
C GLN A 132 -7.59 51.36 -13.48
N ILE A 133 -7.36 52.15 -12.43
CA ILE A 133 -6.78 51.66 -11.17
C ILE A 133 -7.91 51.26 -10.23
N VAL A 134 -7.83 50.06 -9.67
CA VAL A 134 -8.81 49.49 -8.74
C VAL A 134 -8.10 49.07 -7.47
N VAL A 135 -8.74 49.31 -6.33
CA VAL A 135 -8.22 48.94 -5.00
C VAL A 135 -9.16 47.95 -4.34
N THR A 136 -8.61 46.90 -3.72
CA THR A 136 -9.35 45.95 -2.88
C THR A 136 -8.64 45.77 -1.53
N THR A 137 -9.40 45.57 -0.46
CA THR A 137 -8.88 45.37 0.91
C THR A 137 -9.26 44.00 1.47
N THR A 138 -9.98 43.18 0.71
CA THR A 138 -10.50 41.89 1.21
C THR A 138 -9.45 40.80 1.12
N SER A 139 -8.78 40.70 -0.03
CA SER A 139 -7.72 39.72 -0.29
C SER A 139 -7.05 40.03 -1.63
N ILE A 140 -5.75 39.72 -1.74
CA ILE A 140 -4.98 39.82 -2.97
C ILE A 140 -5.61 38.98 -4.10
N ILE A 141 -6.17 37.81 -3.80
CA ILE A 141 -6.75 36.93 -4.84
C ILE A 141 -8.07 37.43 -5.45
N THR A 142 -8.66 38.52 -4.92
CA THR A 142 -9.90 39.12 -5.46
C THR A 142 -9.77 39.44 -6.96
N HIS A 143 -8.61 39.97 -7.34
CA HIS A 143 -8.21 40.25 -8.72
C HIS A 143 -6.92 39.52 -9.11
N GLY A 144 -6.20 38.96 -8.14
CA GLY A 144 -4.91 38.32 -8.33
C GLY A 144 -4.88 37.20 -9.39
N PHE A 145 -5.96 36.45 -9.63
CA PHE A 145 -5.99 35.41 -10.68
C PHE A 145 -6.72 35.82 -11.95
N LYS A 146 -7.17 37.08 -12.05
CA LYS A 146 -7.86 37.54 -13.25
C LYS A 146 -6.88 37.92 -14.35
N GLU A 147 -7.10 37.38 -15.53
CA GLU A 147 -6.20 37.58 -16.68
C GLU A 147 -6.27 39.01 -17.29
N ASP A 148 -7.27 39.79 -16.91
CA ASP A 148 -7.50 41.19 -17.30
C ASP A 148 -7.06 42.22 -16.24
N HIS A 149 -6.48 41.77 -15.11
CA HIS A 149 -5.98 42.61 -14.02
C HIS A 149 -4.50 42.35 -13.74
N ILE A 150 -3.72 43.39 -13.43
CA ILE A 150 -2.31 43.29 -12.98
C ILE A 150 -2.18 43.85 -11.57
N HIS A 151 -1.57 43.11 -10.65
CA HIS A 151 -1.18 43.63 -9.33
C HIS A 151 0.01 44.59 -9.50
N ILE A 152 -0.06 45.78 -8.90
CA ILE A 152 1.00 46.80 -9.06
C ILE A 152 1.58 47.28 -7.72
N ALA A 153 0.83 47.20 -6.62
CA ALA A 153 1.31 47.64 -5.32
C ALA A 153 0.47 47.12 -4.15
N THR A 154 1.12 46.89 -3.02
CA THR A 154 0.50 46.64 -1.72
C THR A 154 0.74 47.86 -0.81
N ILE A 155 -0.33 48.46 -0.28
CA ILE A 155 -0.26 49.70 0.50
C ILE A 155 -1.00 49.56 1.83
N PHE A 156 -0.31 49.70 2.95
CA PHE A 156 -0.92 49.91 4.26
C PHE A 156 -0.99 51.40 4.59
N ARG A 157 -2.20 51.87 4.90
CA ARG A 157 -2.45 53.26 5.27
C ARG A 157 -2.67 53.37 6.77
N ASP A 158 -1.88 54.23 7.43
CA ASP A 158 -2.11 54.66 8.81
C ASP A 158 -2.26 56.19 8.88
N GLY A 159 -3.49 56.66 8.83
CA GLY A 159 -3.85 58.07 8.82
C GLY A 159 -3.32 58.78 7.58
N THR A 160 -2.19 59.49 7.73
CA THR A 160 -1.50 60.23 6.66
C THR A 160 -0.18 59.60 6.24
N VAL A 161 0.25 58.52 6.90
CA VAL A 161 1.49 57.81 6.56
C VAL A 161 1.12 56.59 5.72
N LEU A 162 1.84 56.40 4.62
CA LEU A 162 1.72 55.23 3.78
C LEU A 162 2.97 54.36 3.92
N HIS A 163 2.73 53.07 4.15
CA HIS A 163 3.72 52.02 3.99
C HIS A 163 3.36 51.28 2.71
N PHE A 164 4.23 51.33 1.70
CA PHE A 164 3.91 50.77 0.39
C PHE A 164 5.09 50.04 -0.22
N HIS A 165 4.75 49.01 -0.97
CA HIS A 165 5.67 48.32 -1.86
C HIS A 165 5.08 48.27 -3.28
N GLU A 166 5.95 48.38 -4.29
CA GLU A 166 5.62 48.38 -5.71
C GLU A 166 6.21 47.14 -6.37
N GLU A 167 5.42 46.44 -7.18
CA GLU A 167 5.86 45.19 -7.82
C GLU A 167 6.94 45.42 -8.89
N ASP A 168 7.96 44.55 -8.90
CA ASP A 168 9.01 44.58 -9.92
C ASP A 168 8.44 44.22 -11.31
N THR A 169 8.80 45.00 -12.34
CA THR A 169 8.34 44.74 -13.71
C THR A 169 9.08 43.55 -14.34
N ILE A 170 8.50 42.34 -14.43
CA ILE A 170 8.84 41.27 -15.40
C ILE A 170 7.69 40.23 -15.45
N GLY A 171 7.21 39.88 -16.65
CA GLY A 171 6.24 38.79 -16.85
C GLY A 171 6.55 37.92 -18.07
N ILE A 172 6.51 36.58 -17.89
CA ILE A 172 6.16 35.57 -18.92
C ILE A 172 5.47 34.37 -18.22
N GLU A 173 4.22 34.17 -18.60
CA GLU A 173 3.19 33.16 -18.28
C GLU A 173 3.28 32.53 -16.88
N ARG A 174 4.06 31.47 -16.78
CA ARG A 174 4.10 30.63 -15.59
C ARG A 174 4.73 31.34 -14.40
N ILE A 175 5.50 32.40 -14.64
CA ILE A 175 6.19 33.16 -13.60
C ILE A 175 5.17 33.99 -12.80
N ASN A 176 4.16 34.60 -13.41
CA ASN A 176 3.15 35.37 -12.67
C ASN A 176 2.19 34.49 -11.89
N ILE A 177 1.81 33.32 -12.42
CA ILE A 177 1.03 32.34 -11.65
C ILE A 177 1.86 31.79 -10.49
N VAL A 178 3.16 31.57 -10.69
CA VAL A 178 4.08 31.17 -9.60
C VAL A 178 4.22 32.29 -8.57
N ASP A 179 4.34 33.53 -9.00
CA ASP A 179 4.42 34.71 -8.15
C ASP A 179 3.15 34.87 -7.32
N MET A 180 1.97 34.87 -7.96
CA MET A 180 0.69 34.91 -7.26
C MET A 180 0.48 33.71 -6.33
N ARG A 181 0.95 32.52 -6.72
CA ARG A 181 0.94 31.35 -5.83
C ARG A 181 1.83 31.59 -4.62
N LEU A 182 3.01 32.20 -4.79
CA LEU A 182 3.89 32.52 -3.67
C LEU A 182 3.21 33.53 -2.75
N LEU A 183 2.67 34.62 -3.28
CA LEU A 183 1.93 35.64 -2.54
C LEU A 183 0.66 35.11 -1.84
N GLU A 184 -0.05 34.15 -2.45
CA GLU A 184 -1.22 33.52 -1.83
C GLU A 184 -0.82 32.57 -0.69
N MET A 185 0.28 31.83 -0.86
CA MET A 185 0.74 30.90 0.16
C MET A 185 1.37 31.63 1.34
N HIS A 186 2.27 32.57 1.05
CA HIS A 186 3.05 33.33 2.02
C HIS A 186 3.07 34.80 1.58
N ASP A 187 2.57 35.72 2.43
CA ASP A 187 2.56 37.16 2.08
C ASP A 187 3.99 37.68 1.83
N ALA A 188 4.95 37.27 2.67
CA ALA A 188 6.37 37.49 2.44
C ALA A 188 7.25 36.48 3.19
N ASP A 189 8.35 36.07 2.56
CA ASP A 189 9.30 35.08 3.07
C ASP A 189 10.68 35.67 3.33
N ARG A 190 11.24 35.38 4.51
CA ARG A 190 12.64 35.72 4.81
C ARG A 190 13.59 34.75 4.11
N ALA A 191 14.50 35.27 3.29
CA ALA A 191 15.61 34.50 2.72
C ALA A 191 16.86 34.46 3.63
N SER A 192 17.22 35.57 4.28
CA SER A 192 18.43 35.62 5.15
C SER A 192 18.42 36.84 6.10
N GLY A 193 19.34 36.90 7.06
CA GLY A 193 19.49 38.04 7.98
C GLY A 193 18.34 38.21 8.97
N LEU A 194 17.93 39.44 9.30
CA LEU A 194 16.83 39.73 10.25
C LEU A 194 16.94 39.01 11.60
N VAL A 195 18.17 38.71 12.01
CA VAL A 195 18.44 38.09 13.31
C VAL A 195 18.29 39.16 14.39
N THR A 196 17.23 39.02 15.18
CA THR A 196 16.98 39.84 16.38
C THR A 196 17.80 39.33 17.54
N SER A 197 18.44 40.24 18.26
CA SER A 197 19.30 39.94 19.41
C SER A 197 19.10 40.97 20.53
N ASP A 198 19.39 40.55 21.77
CA ASP A 198 19.36 41.42 22.95
C ASP A 198 20.56 42.38 22.89
N ALA A 199 20.29 43.68 22.75
CA ALA A 199 21.30 44.73 22.75
C ALA A 199 21.63 45.23 24.17
N GLY A 200 21.03 44.62 25.19
CA GLY A 200 21.14 44.97 26.60
C GLY A 200 20.11 46.04 27.01
N SER A 201 19.75 46.04 28.30
CA SER A 201 18.82 47.02 28.88
C SER A 201 17.47 47.09 28.13
N LEU A 202 16.90 45.94 27.76
CA LEU A 202 15.64 45.82 27.01
C LEU A 202 15.68 46.36 25.56
N ALA A 203 16.85 46.75 25.04
CA ALA A 203 17.01 47.18 23.66
C ALA A 203 17.18 46.00 22.69
N LEU A 204 16.88 46.22 21.42
CA LEU A 204 17.01 45.22 20.36
C LEU A 204 18.11 45.60 19.37
N SER A 205 18.71 44.61 18.73
CA SER A 205 19.53 44.79 17.54
C SER A 205 19.11 43.77 16.50
N VAL A 206 18.87 44.24 15.27
CA VAL A 206 18.47 43.41 14.14
C VAL A 206 19.50 43.54 13.02
N THR A 207 19.95 42.40 12.50
CA THR A 207 20.87 42.37 11.37
C THR A 207 20.14 42.65 10.05
N THR A 208 20.81 43.34 9.11
CA THR A 208 20.35 43.45 7.72
C THR A 208 20.03 42.07 7.15
N GLY A 209 18.91 41.96 6.46
CA GLY A 209 18.44 40.72 5.86
C GLY A 209 17.82 40.91 4.50
N VAL A 210 17.19 39.83 4.03
CA VAL A 210 16.54 39.77 2.73
C VAL A 210 15.16 39.14 2.91
N ILE A 211 14.14 39.83 2.41
CA ILE A 211 12.75 39.37 2.34
C ILE A 211 12.37 39.23 0.86
N TYR A 212 11.56 38.25 0.55
CA TYR A 212 10.88 38.12 -0.74
C TYR A 212 9.38 38.32 -0.53
N GLU A 213 8.77 39.23 -1.29
CA GLU A 213 7.32 39.27 -1.52
C GLU A 213 7.10 38.67 -2.91
N GLY A 214 6.56 37.45 -2.97
CA GLY A 214 6.52 36.70 -4.23
C GLY A 214 7.92 36.49 -4.81
N LEU A 215 8.18 37.04 -5.99
CA LEU A 215 9.46 37.05 -6.68
C LEU A 215 10.25 38.35 -6.47
N SER A 216 9.62 39.39 -5.94
CA SER A 216 10.22 40.69 -5.62
C SER A 216 11.17 40.54 -4.43
N ARG A 217 12.40 41.09 -4.52
CA ARG A 217 13.47 40.88 -3.51
C ARG A 217 13.84 42.17 -2.79
N HIS A 218 13.64 42.21 -1.48
CA HIS A 218 13.93 43.36 -0.62
C HIS A 218 15.16 43.13 0.24
N THR A 219 15.99 44.16 0.40
CA THR A 219 17.09 44.16 1.39
C THR A 219 16.67 45.06 2.55
N THR A 220 16.64 44.52 3.76
CA THR A 220 16.09 45.23 4.91
C THR A 220 17.07 46.23 5.50
N THR A 221 16.56 47.39 5.92
CA THR A 221 17.32 48.45 6.62
C THR A 221 16.93 48.59 8.09
N ALA A 222 15.83 47.96 8.51
CA ALA A 222 15.41 47.93 9.92
C ALA A 222 16.50 47.31 10.82
N ASN A 223 16.95 48.04 11.84
CA ASN A 223 18.17 47.71 12.60
C ASN A 223 17.97 47.49 14.11
N GLY A 224 16.74 47.67 14.62
CA GLY A 224 16.41 47.51 16.04
C GLY A 224 16.60 48.77 16.88
N SER A 225 16.92 49.94 16.30
CA SER A 225 17.14 51.16 17.08
C SER A 225 15.84 51.82 17.56
N THR A 226 14.81 51.82 16.71
CA THR A 226 13.49 52.37 17.00
C THR A 226 12.41 51.53 16.31
N TRP A 227 11.25 51.40 16.94
CA TRP A 227 10.12 50.65 16.42
C TRP A 227 8.79 51.22 16.92
N SER A 228 7.69 50.79 16.32
CA SER A 228 6.36 51.02 16.88
C SER A 228 5.86 49.80 17.67
N THR A 229 4.98 50.02 18.63
CA THR A 229 4.35 48.94 19.38
C THR A 229 2.84 48.97 19.21
N TRP A 230 2.25 47.79 19.08
CA TRP A 230 0.83 47.60 18.85
C TRP A 230 0.18 46.85 20.01
N HIS A 231 -0.94 47.40 20.50
CA HIS A 231 -1.80 46.74 21.48
C HIS A 231 -3.28 46.94 21.12
N TYR A 232 -4.13 46.04 21.62
CA TYR A 232 -5.55 46.08 21.33
C TYR A 232 -6.29 46.78 22.46
N ASN A 233 -6.94 47.90 22.16
CA ASN A 233 -7.76 48.61 23.13
C ASN A 233 -9.16 47.99 23.15
N PHE A 234 -9.45 47.16 24.14
CA PHE A 234 -10.74 46.48 24.27
C PHE A 234 -11.93 47.45 24.38
N THR A 235 -11.76 48.58 25.08
CA THR A 235 -12.83 49.56 25.26
C THR A 235 -13.13 50.34 23.97
N GLY A 236 -12.11 50.56 23.14
CA GLY A 236 -12.23 51.23 21.85
C GLY A 236 -12.54 50.29 20.69
N GLY A 237 -12.32 48.99 20.84
CA GLY A 237 -12.47 47.99 19.79
C GLY A 237 -11.44 48.11 18.65
N VAL A 238 -10.32 48.80 18.90
CA VAL A 238 -9.33 49.17 17.86
C VAL A 238 -7.91 48.79 18.28
N TRP A 239 -7.07 48.53 17.29
CA TRP A 239 -5.63 48.45 17.47
C TRP A 239 -5.04 49.85 17.61
N VAL A 240 -4.08 49.99 18.52
CA VAL A 240 -3.42 51.26 18.83
C VAL A 240 -1.93 51.12 18.61
N GLU A 241 -1.39 51.94 17.71
CA GLU A 241 0.04 52.10 17.49
C GLU A 241 0.64 53.13 18.46
N VAL A 242 1.84 52.85 18.96
CA VAL A 242 2.70 53.81 19.66
C VAL A 242 4.07 53.79 19.01
N THR A 243 4.46 54.89 18.36
CA THR A 243 5.73 55.00 17.61
C THR A 243 6.91 55.41 18.52
N GLY A 244 8.13 55.30 18.00
CA GLY A 244 9.36 55.81 18.62
C GLY A 244 9.83 55.05 19.86
N GLN A 245 9.45 53.78 20.02
CA GLN A 245 9.90 52.93 21.11
C GLN A 245 11.33 52.42 20.84
N SER A 246 12.11 52.23 21.91
CA SER A 246 13.49 51.71 21.85
C SER A 246 13.81 50.70 22.96
N THR A 247 12.82 50.34 23.78
CA THR A 247 12.93 49.35 24.85
C THR A 247 11.71 48.44 24.87
N VAL A 248 11.92 47.15 25.03
CA VAL A 248 10.86 46.15 25.19
C VAL A 248 10.23 46.30 26.57
N SER A 249 8.90 46.30 26.66
CA SER A 249 8.22 46.39 27.95
C SER A 249 8.41 45.11 28.77
N ASN A 250 9.01 45.24 29.95
CA ASN A 250 9.12 44.17 30.94
C ASN A 250 8.12 44.30 32.08
N THR A 251 7.16 45.22 31.99
CA THR A 251 6.19 45.48 33.06
C THR A 251 4.75 45.26 32.61
N GLN A 252 4.48 45.24 31.30
CA GLN A 252 3.12 45.26 30.78
C GLN A 252 2.89 44.18 29.72
N TYR A 253 1.65 43.72 29.65
CA TYR A 253 1.10 42.85 28.61
C TYR A 253 -0.22 43.42 28.09
N ASN A 254 -0.70 42.92 26.95
CA ASN A 254 -1.96 43.35 26.36
C ASN A 254 -3.15 42.53 26.88
N ASN A 255 -3.80 42.99 27.94
CA ASN A 255 -5.05 42.45 28.43
C ASN A 255 -6.23 42.76 27.50
N ILE A 256 -6.59 41.77 26.69
CA ILE A 256 -7.74 41.84 25.77
C ILE A 256 -9.09 41.50 26.41
N ALA A 257 -9.16 41.29 27.73
CA ALA A 257 -10.41 40.98 28.41
C ALA A 257 -11.14 42.23 28.94
N SER A 258 -10.43 43.36 29.13
CA SER A 258 -11.02 44.60 29.67
C SER A 258 -10.07 45.79 29.58
N GLY A 259 -10.61 47.01 29.49
CA GLY A 259 -9.85 48.25 29.69
C GLY A 259 -9.18 48.79 28.42
N THR A 260 -8.08 49.52 28.59
CA THR A 260 -7.34 50.20 27.51
C THR A 260 -6.33 49.29 26.80
N GLY A 261 -6.35 47.98 27.05
CA GLY A 261 -5.42 47.01 26.48
C GLY A 261 -4.17 46.76 27.34
N LEU A 262 -3.46 47.78 27.83
CA LEU A 262 -2.23 47.54 28.61
C LEU A 262 -2.50 47.31 30.11
N ALA A 263 -1.97 46.22 30.67
CA ALA A 263 -2.04 45.87 32.09
C ALA A 263 -0.67 45.45 32.65
N ASN A 264 -0.47 45.66 33.96
CA ASN A 264 0.80 45.31 34.62
C ASN A 264 0.93 43.80 34.83
N LEU A 265 2.14 43.28 34.65
CA LEU A 265 2.52 41.92 35.03
C LEU A 265 2.51 41.77 36.55
N THR A 266 2.19 40.58 37.04
CA THR A 266 2.39 40.23 38.45
C THR A 266 3.81 39.71 38.67
N SER A 267 4.34 39.84 39.89
CA SER A 267 5.69 39.36 40.21
C SER A 267 5.92 37.90 39.80
N ASN A 268 7.12 37.60 39.29
CA ASN A 268 7.51 36.29 38.73
C ASN A 268 6.68 35.82 37.54
N ARG A 269 6.13 36.75 36.75
CA ARG A 269 5.50 36.47 35.46
C ARG A 269 6.28 37.07 34.30
N TYR A 270 5.97 36.58 33.11
CA TYR A 270 6.67 36.90 31.88
C TYR A 270 5.71 37.53 30.88
N ALA A 271 6.14 38.61 30.23
CA ALA A 271 5.51 39.12 29.02
C ALA A 271 6.12 38.44 27.81
N VAL A 272 5.28 38.25 26.79
CA VAL A 272 5.69 37.78 25.46
C VAL A 272 5.43 38.92 24.49
N HIS A 273 6.36 39.16 23.57
CA HIS A 273 6.22 40.17 22.52
C HIS A 273 6.60 39.56 21.17
N TRP A 274 5.87 39.96 20.12
CA TRP A 274 6.05 39.44 18.77
C TRP A 274 6.59 40.54 17.88
N VAL A 275 7.79 40.34 17.34
CA VAL A 275 8.49 41.35 16.52
C VAL A 275 8.30 41.01 15.06
N TYR A 276 7.87 42.00 14.29
CA TYR A 276 7.67 41.93 12.85
C TYR A 276 8.54 42.98 12.14
N CYS A 277 8.99 42.66 10.95
CA CYS A 277 9.54 43.61 9.98
C CYS A 277 8.46 43.86 8.92
N ASP A 278 8.31 45.09 8.43
CA ASP A 278 7.49 45.32 7.24
C ASP A 278 8.07 44.63 6.00
N ILE A 279 7.22 44.42 4.99
CA ILE A 279 7.61 43.76 3.74
C ILE A 279 8.68 44.57 2.98
N ASP A 280 8.58 45.90 3.01
CA ASP A 280 9.57 46.79 2.39
C ASP A 280 10.96 46.73 3.09
N GLY A 281 11.01 46.19 4.32
CA GLY A 281 12.21 45.95 5.09
C GLY A 281 12.77 47.18 5.82
N SER A 282 12.08 48.31 5.78
CA SER A 282 12.55 49.61 6.27
C SER A 282 12.21 49.85 7.73
N ASN A 283 11.07 49.36 8.20
CA ASN A 283 10.57 49.56 9.54
C ASN A 283 10.34 48.23 10.27
N MET A 284 10.17 48.33 11.59
CA MET A 284 9.79 47.20 12.40
C MET A 284 8.79 47.62 13.46
N PHE A 285 8.00 46.65 13.90
CA PHE A 285 6.99 46.88 14.91
C PHE A 285 6.84 45.64 15.81
N LEU A 286 6.30 45.86 17.00
CA LEU A 286 6.18 44.86 18.03
C LEU A 286 4.75 44.78 18.54
N VAL A 287 4.16 43.59 18.48
CA VAL A 287 2.81 43.34 18.99
C VAL A 287 2.90 42.75 20.40
N TYR A 288 2.21 43.40 21.36
CA TYR A 288 2.17 42.92 22.73
C TYR A 288 1.43 41.58 22.84
N GLY A 289 2.04 40.61 23.52
CA GLY A 289 1.39 39.36 23.90
C GLY A 289 0.28 39.56 24.93
N GLN A 290 -0.65 38.61 24.99
CA GLN A 290 -1.95 38.82 25.61
C GLN A 290 -2.11 38.23 27.02
N GLY A 291 -1.03 37.73 27.63
CA GLY A 291 -1.10 37.03 28.91
C GLY A 291 -0.05 37.42 29.93
N ASN A 292 -0.39 37.12 31.18
CA ASN A 292 0.45 37.24 32.36
C ASN A 292 1.02 35.85 32.72
N TYR A 293 2.06 35.43 32.00
CA TYR A 293 2.43 34.02 31.88
C TYR A 293 3.41 33.54 32.96
N THR A 294 3.31 32.28 33.38
CA THR A 294 4.47 31.57 33.95
C THR A 294 5.51 31.30 32.85
N ILE A 295 6.74 30.94 33.20
CA ILE A 295 7.78 30.67 32.18
C ILE A 295 7.34 29.64 31.13
N ASN A 296 6.82 28.48 31.55
CA ASN A 296 6.31 27.45 30.63
C ASN A 296 5.19 27.97 29.73
N GLN A 297 4.27 28.77 30.30
CA GLN A 297 3.19 29.37 29.51
C GLN A 297 3.71 30.42 28.52
N ALA A 298 4.79 31.14 28.86
CA ALA A 298 5.41 32.11 27.98
C ALA A 298 6.16 31.42 26.83
N GLU A 299 6.85 30.30 27.12
CA GLU A 299 7.49 29.45 26.10
C GLU A 299 6.46 28.85 25.14
N GLU A 300 5.33 28.34 25.65
CA GLU A 300 4.25 27.76 24.85
C GLU A 300 3.33 28.80 24.19
N ALA A 301 3.39 30.07 24.60
CA ALA A 301 2.51 31.10 24.05
C ALA A 301 2.66 31.19 22.53
N GLY A 302 1.57 30.91 21.81
CA GLY A 302 1.47 31.11 20.37
C GLY A 302 1.21 32.56 20.01
N ILE A 303 1.33 32.87 18.71
CA ILE A 303 0.99 34.18 18.15
C ILE A 303 -0.47 34.51 18.53
N PRO A 304 -0.78 35.76 18.93
CA PRO A 304 -2.13 36.18 19.27
C PRO A 304 -3.12 35.85 18.15
N ALA A 305 -4.30 35.33 18.50
CA ALA A 305 -5.32 34.93 17.52
C ALA A 305 -5.92 36.11 16.75
N SER A 306 -5.81 37.32 17.29
CA SER A 306 -6.12 38.56 16.61
C SER A 306 -4.86 39.42 16.59
N LEU A 307 -4.54 39.93 15.41
CA LEU A 307 -3.39 40.79 15.13
C LEU A 307 -3.87 42.09 14.45
N PRO A 308 -3.09 43.18 14.51
CA PRO A 308 -3.34 44.35 13.68
C PRO A 308 -3.15 43.97 12.21
N ASP A 309 -3.90 44.63 11.30
CA ASP A 309 -3.92 44.25 9.88
C ASP A 309 -2.53 44.29 9.22
N ILE A 310 -1.70 45.28 9.60
CA ILE A 310 -0.29 45.39 9.18
C ILE A 310 0.53 44.14 9.51
N ALA A 311 0.25 43.45 10.62
CA ALA A 311 0.95 42.23 11.00
C ALA A 311 0.43 40.98 10.27
N LEU A 312 -0.80 41.04 9.75
CA LEU A 312 -1.42 39.92 9.03
C LEU A 312 -1.02 39.92 7.56
N HIS A 313 -1.03 41.07 6.90
CA HIS A 313 -0.87 41.15 5.44
C HIS A 313 0.37 41.92 4.99
N TYR A 314 1.08 42.62 5.90
CA TYR A 314 2.20 43.50 5.55
C TYR A 314 3.44 43.31 6.47
N GLY A 315 3.48 42.23 7.25
CA GLY A 315 4.51 42.02 8.27
C GLY A 315 5.08 40.61 8.26
N VAL A 316 6.40 40.50 8.27
CA VAL A 316 7.12 39.23 8.43
C VAL A 316 7.51 39.06 9.89
N LEU A 317 7.07 37.97 10.53
CA LEU A 317 7.47 37.65 11.91
C LEU A 317 8.97 37.35 11.98
N ILE A 318 9.72 38.08 12.80
CA ILE A 318 11.17 37.94 12.95
C ILE A 318 11.64 37.45 14.31
N ALA A 319 10.85 37.65 15.38
CA ALA A 319 11.19 37.13 16.69
C ALA A 319 9.99 37.02 17.64
N LYS A 320 10.09 36.09 18.58
CA LYS A 320 9.35 36.06 19.84
C LYS A 320 10.29 36.46 20.96
N ILE A 321 9.91 37.44 21.76
CA ILE A 321 10.67 37.91 22.91
C ILE A 321 9.92 37.53 24.17
N ILE A 322 10.63 36.92 25.13
CA ILE A 322 10.14 36.60 26.47
C ILE A 322 10.96 37.43 27.46
N VAL A 323 10.28 38.11 28.37
CA VAL A 323 10.93 38.93 29.41
C VAL A 323 10.19 38.84 30.74
N GLN A 324 10.94 38.62 31.82
CA GLN A 324 10.39 38.55 33.17
C GLN A 324 10.12 39.93 33.73
N GLU A 325 9.06 40.04 34.54
CA GLU A 325 8.75 41.24 35.32
C GLU A 325 9.97 41.72 36.12
N GLY A 326 10.36 42.98 35.88
CA GLY A 326 11.47 43.65 36.57
C GLY A 326 12.88 43.27 36.12
N GLN A 327 13.05 42.34 35.17
CA GLN A 327 14.36 41.97 34.62
C GLN A 327 14.68 42.73 33.34
N THR A 328 15.97 42.86 33.00
CA THR A 328 16.43 43.57 31.79
C THR A 328 16.97 42.67 30.68
N SER A 329 17.11 41.37 30.96
CA SER A 329 17.55 40.36 29.99
C SER A 329 16.36 39.87 29.16
N LEU A 330 16.55 39.77 27.86
CA LEU A 330 15.55 39.26 26.92
C LEU A 330 15.90 37.84 26.49
N GLU A 331 14.93 36.93 26.53
CA GLU A 331 15.01 35.66 25.83
C GLU A 331 14.36 35.84 24.45
N ILE A 332 15.10 35.57 23.38
CA ILE A 332 14.67 35.83 22.01
C ILE A 332 14.69 34.51 21.23
N LEU A 333 13.53 34.11 20.73
CA LEU A 333 13.35 32.94 19.88
C LEU A 333 13.05 33.40 18.46
N LEU A 334 13.75 32.85 17.48
CA LEU A 334 13.53 33.17 16.07
C LEU A 334 12.58 32.14 15.44
N PRO A 335 11.59 32.54 14.62
CA PRO A 335 10.59 31.62 14.09
C PRO A 335 11.16 30.61 13.08
N TRP A 336 12.32 30.90 12.49
CA TRP A 336 13.03 30.01 11.55
C TRP A 336 14.16 29.20 12.19
N THR A 337 14.52 29.44 13.44
CA THR A 337 15.34 28.46 14.16
C THR A 337 14.42 27.32 14.53
N THR A 338 14.48 26.23 13.77
CA THR A 338 13.85 24.96 14.13
C THR A 338 14.57 24.38 15.35
N THR A 339 14.37 24.96 16.53
CA THR A 339 14.63 24.25 17.78
C THR A 339 13.36 23.50 18.12
N PHE A 340 13.40 22.17 17.97
CA PHE A 340 12.40 21.31 18.58
C PHE A 340 12.50 21.48 20.11
N HIS A 341 11.72 22.40 20.68
CA HIS A 341 11.45 22.37 22.11
C HIS A 341 10.41 21.28 22.35
N SER A 342 10.86 20.04 22.54
CA SER A 342 10.21 19.28 23.59
C SER A 342 10.82 19.76 24.90
N SER A 343 10.05 20.47 25.72
CA SER A 343 10.31 20.43 27.15
C SER A 343 9.93 19.03 27.63
N GLY A 344 10.72 18.03 27.21
CA GLY A 344 10.70 16.74 27.83
C GLY A 344 11.18 16.97 29.26
N ALA A 345 10.34 16.65 30.24
CA ALA A 345 10.73 16.70 31.63
C ALA A 345 12.04 15.90 31.80
N THR A 346 13.17 16.61 31.94
CA THR A 346 14.49 16.00 32.03
C THR A 346 14.63 15.15 33.30
N ASN A 347 13.74 15.42 34.27
CA ASN A 347 13.55 14.63 35.46
C ASN A 347 12.05 14.57 35.76
N HIS A 348 11.54 13.40 36.15
CA HIS A 348 10.14 13.21 36.56
C HIS A 348 9.71 14.19 37.66
N SER A 349 10.66 14.70 38.46
CA SER A 349 10.42 15.72 39.50
C SER A 349 9.85 17.05 39.00
N ASN A 350 9.90 17.32 37.70
CA ASN A 350 9.43 18.58 37.12
C ASN A 350 7.93 18.57 36.76
N LEU A 351 7.23 17.43 36.89
CA LEU A 351 5.77 17.36 36.72
C LEU A 351 5.08 17.74 38.04
N ALA A 352 4.28 18.81 38.02
CA ALA A 352 3.36 19.11 39.11
C ALA A 352 2.34 17.97 39.26
N ASN A 353 1.95 17.64 40.51
CA ASN A 353 1.02 16.57 40.89
C ASN A 353 1.52 15.12 40.82
N LEU A 354 2.82 14.86 40.67
CA LEU A 354 3.34 13.48 40.73
C LEU A 354 3.14 12.78 42.09
N SER A 355 2.95 13.54 43.16
CA SER A 355 2.59 13.03 44.49
C SER A 355 1.09 12.95 44.74
N ALA A 356 0.27 13.40 43.78
CA ALA A 356 -1.17 13.25 43.86
C ALA A 356 -1.54 11.84 43.42
N ASP A 357 -2.33 11.15 44.23
CA ASP A 357 -2.88 9.85 43.87
C ASP A 357 -4.20 10.00 43.09
N ASP A 358 -4.14 10.75 41.99
CA ASP A 358 -5.27 11.04 41.11
C ASP A 358 -5.28 10.17 39.84
N HIS A 359 -4.16 9.49 39.56
CA HIS A 359 -4.00 8.56 38.45
C HIS A 359 -4.27 7.12 38.89
N THR A 360 -5.53 6.83 39.17
CA THR A 360 -6.03 5.53 39.65
C THR A 360 -5.74 4.33 38.73
N GLN A 361 -5.17 4.56 37.55
CA GLN A 361 -4.83 3.55 36.54
C GLN A 361 -3.52 2.80 36.84
N TYR A 362 -2.65 3.31 37.73
CA TYR A 362 -1.33 2.70 38.01
C TYR A 362 -1.25 2.10 39.42
N LEU A 363 -0.49 1.01 39.54
CA LEU A 363 -0.08 0.43 40.82
C LEU A 363 0.88 1.38 41.55
N LEU A 364 0.75 1.49 42.87
CA LEU A 364 1.67 2.28 43.68
C LEU A 364 2.98 1.52 43.92
N ALA A 365 4.11 2.22 43.88
CA ALA A 365 5.44 1.62 44.09
C ALA A 365 5.61 1.05 45.51
N ASP A 366 4.80 1.50 46.48
CA ASP A 366 4.76 0.96 47.85
C ASP A 366 3.87 -0.29 47.99
N GLY A 367 3.22 -0.72 46.91
CA GLY A 367 2.36 -1.91 46.87
C GLY A 367 1.03 -1.77 47.62
N THR A 368 0.65 -0.57 48.07
CA THR A 368 -0.54 -0.38 48.90
C THR A 368 -1.86 -0.37 48.11
N ARG A 369 -1.81 -0.26 46.77
CA ARG A 369 -2.99 -0.34 45.89
C ARG A 369 -3.25 -1.77 45.43
N ALA A 370 -4.37 -2.34 45.86
CA ALA A 370 -4.90 -3.59 45.33
C ALA A 370 -5.48 -3.40 43.91
N LEU A 371 -5.30 -4.40 43.04
CA LEU A 371 -5.99 -4.45 41.74
C LEU A 371 -7.51 -4.62 41.98
N SER A 372 -8.31 -3.73 41.41
CA SER A 372 -9.77 -3.77 41.55
C SER A 372 -10.47 -4.73 40.57
N GLY A 373 -9.72 -5.40 39.68
CA GLY A 373 -10.23 -6.34 38.69
C GLY A 373 -9.13 -7.23 38.08
N ALA A 374 -9.54 -8.14 37.19
CA ALA A 374 -8.62 -9.00 36.44
C ALA A 374 -7.79 -8.17 35.45
N TRP A 375 -6.49 -8.44 35.38
CA TRP A 375 -5.56 -7.74 34.49
C TRP A 375 -5.27 -8.58 33.25
N ASP A 376 -5.47 -8.00 32.07
CA ASP A 376 -5.10 -8.58 30.78
C ASP A 376 -3.81 -7.91 30.27
N MET A 377 -2.72 -8.69 30.22
CA MET A 377 -1.39 -8.28 29.71
C MET A 377 -1.19 -8.61 28.23
N GLY A 378 -2.23 -9.01 27.51
CA GLY A 378 -2.13 -9.44 26.11
C GLY A 378 -1.00 -10.45 25.89
N SER A 379 -0.04 -10.10 25.01
CA SER A 379 1.10 -10.95 24.63
C SER A 379 2.41 -10.60 25.33
N GLN A 380 2.37 -9.82 26.42
CA GLN A 380 3.59 -9.38 27.10
C GLN A 380 4.15 -10.45 28.07
N ASN A 381 5.48 -10.61 28.09
CA ASN A 381 6.17 -11.48 29.05
C ASN A 381 6.24 -10.79 30.42
N LEU A 382 5.93 -11.54 31.47
CA LEU A 382 6.06 -11.09 32.85
C LEU A 382 7.32 -11.74 33.49
N THR A 383 8.30 -10.93 33.90
CA THR A 383 9.61 -11.36 34.44
C THR A 383 9.82 -10.87 35.88
N ASN A 384 10.67 -11.54 36.67
CA ASN A 384 11.01 -11.16 38.06
C ASN A 384 9.80 -11.06 39.02
N VAL A 385 8.77 -11.88 38.80
CA VAL A 385 7.62 -11.97 39.70
C VAL A 385 7.98 -12.78 40.94
N ASN A 386 7.93 -12.16 42.11
CA ASN A 386 8.04 -12.86 43.39
C ASN A 386 6.67 -13.02 44.04
N ILE A 387 6.07 -14.21 43.95
CA ILE A 387 4.81 -14.55 44.63
C ILE A 387 5.19 -15.30 45.91
N ASP A 388 5.57 -14.54 46.95
CA ASP A 388 6.02 -15.09 48.23
C ASP A 388 4.89 -15.79 49.03
N SER A 389 3.62 -15.50 48.71
CA SER A 389 2.46 -16.23 49.24
C SER A 389 1.19 -15.96 48.41
N GLY A 390 0.56 -17.01 47.89
CA GLY A 390 -0.73 -16.94 47.18
C GLY A 390 -0.97 -18.14 46.24
N THR A 391 -2.23 -18.40 45.88
CA THR A 391 -2.60 -19.40 44.86
C THR A 391 -2.69 -18.72 43.50
N ILE A 392 -2.00 -19.24 42.49
CA ILE A 392 -2.20 -18.85 41.09
C ILE A 392 -3.26 -19.82 40.52
N ASP A 393 -4.47 -19.31 40.27
CA ASP A 393 -5.57 -20.09 39.69
C ASP A 393 -5.79 -19.66 38.23
N GLY A 394 -5.87 -20.62 37.30
CA GLY A 394 -6.24 -20.36 35.90
C GLY A 394 -5.15 -19.86 34.93
N VAL A 395 -3.86 -20.10 35.17
CA VAL A 395 -2.78 -19.70 34.22
C VAL A 395 -2.53 -20.75 33.12
N THR A 396 -2.57 -20.30 31.86
CA THR A 396 -2.10 -21.06 30.69
C THR A 396 -0.65 -20.65 30.36
N ILE A 397 0.32 -21.55 30.57
CA ILE A 397 1.75 -21.29 30.25
C ILE A 397 2.09 -21.98 28.93
N THR A 398 2.34 -21.21 27.88
CA THR A 398 2.44 -21.76 26.53
C THR A 398 3.77 -22.48 26.23
N GLN A 399 4.88 -22.19 26.94
CA GLN A 399 6.16 -22.93 26.84
C GLN A 399 7.04 -22.70 28.09
N PRO A 400 6.86 -23.46 29.19
CA PRO A 400 7.70 -23.27 30.36
C PRO A 400 9.09 -23.88 30.14
N ASN A 401 10.15 -23.07 30.22
CA ASN A 401 11.52 -23.57 30.30
C ASN A 401 11.83 -23.92 31.76
N LEU A 402 11.37 -25.10 32.19
CA LEU A 402 11.49 -25.58 33.57
C LEU A 402 12.90 -26.14 33.79
N ASN A 403 13.81 -25.33 34.34
CA ASN A 403 15.19 -25.78 34.56
C ASN A 403 15.36 -26.69 35.79
N GLU A 404 14.36 -26.79 36.68
CA GLU A 404 14.31 -27.82 37.74
C GLU A 404 12.86 -28.18 38.09
N ALA A 405 12.65 -29.40 38.58
CA ALA A 405 11.37 -30.07 38.79
C ALA A 405 10.34 -29.21 39.55
N VAL A 406 9.35 -28.68 38.83
CA VAL A 406 8.13 -28.14 39.43
C VAL A 406 7.27 -29.32 39.84
N ALA A 407 7.16 -29.55 41.14
CA ALA A 407 6.23 -30.51 41.72
C ALA A 407 4.80 -30.02 41.45
N LEU A 408 4.25 -30.40 40.31
CA LEU A 408 2.82 -30.26 40.03
C LEU A 408 2.10 -31.19 41.01
N THR A 409 1.29 -30.63 41.91
CA THR A 409 0.37 -31.38 42.78
C THR A 409 -0.78 -31.98 41.97
N ALA A 410 -0.46 -32.74 40.92
CA ALA A 410 -1.26 -33.88 40.55
C ALA A 410 -0.88 -34.99 41.54
N THR A 411 -1.85 -35.58 42.22
CA THR A 411 -1.58 -36.71 43.10
C THR A 411 -0.87 -37.80 42.29
N ALA A 412 0.26 -38.29 42.79
CA ALA A 412 1.18 -39.23 42.12
C ALA A 412 0.50 -40.47 41.51
N THR A 413 -0.73 -40.81 41.93
CA THR A 413 -1.55 -41.86 41.34
C THR A 413 -1.93 -41.60 39.88
N GLU A 414 -2.14 -40.34 39.49
CA GLU A 414 -2.52 -39.98 38.11
C GLU A 414 -1.31 -39.81 37.20
N LEU A 415 -0.12 -39.51 37.75
CA LEU A 415 1.12 -39.38 36.97
C LEU A 415 1.84 -40.73 36.76
N ASN A 416 1.68 -41.70 37.67
CA ASN A 416 2.20 -43.06 37.47
C ASN A 416 1.37 -43.89 36.46
N ALA A 417 0.29 -43.33 35.92
CA ALA A 417 -0.47 -43.92 34.83
C ALA A 417 0.00 -43.47 33.43
N LEU A 418 0.97 -42.53 33.36
CA LEU A 418 1.68 -42.17 32.14
C LEU A 418 2.94 -43.03 32.02
N THR A 419 2.74 -44.33 31.91
CA THR A 419 3.72 -45.26 31.33
C THR A 419 3.43 -45.37 29.83
N ASP A 420 4.44 -45.76 29.05
CA ASP A 420 4.43 -46.10 27.62
C ASP A 420 3.02 -46.18 27.01
N ASP A 421 2.75 -45.33 25.99
CA ASP A 421 1.50 -45.24 25.20
C ASP A 421 0.44 -44.19 25.62
N SER A 422 0.86 -43.06 26.16
CA SER A 422 -0.06 -41.95 26.46
C SER A 422 -0.34 -41.02 25.26
N MET A 423 -1.55 -41.09 24.70
CA MET A 423 -2.05 -40.14 23.69
C MET A 423 -2.49 -38.82 24.35
N ALA A 424 -1.55 -37.89 24.51
CA ALA A 424 -1.81 -36.54 25.01
C ALA A 424 -1.86 -35.51 23.88
N ASP A 425 -2.96 -34.75 23.87
CA ASP A 425 -3.20 -33.46 23.20
C ASP A 425 -3.98 -33.47 21.87
N ALA A 426 -4.98 -32.59 21.80
CA ALA A 426 -5.79 -32.20 20.66
C ALA A 426 -5.00 -31.53 19.51
N LEU A 427 -3.67 -31.44 19.61
CA LEU A 427 -2.78 -30.88 18.58
C LEU A 427 -1.90 -31.92 17.87
N HIS A 428 -1.88 -33.18 18.29
CA HIS A 428 -1.07 -34.23 17.65
C HIS A 428 -1.91 -35.08 16.69
N ARG A 429 -1.91 -34.72 15.40
CA ARG A 429 -2.46 -35.56 14.30
C ARG A 429 -1.40 -36.46 13.68
N HIS A 430 -0.65 -37.20 14.49
CA HIS A 430 0.32 -38.17 13.96
C HIS A 430 -0.08 -39.58 14.40
N SER A 431 -0.18 -40.45 13.41
CA SER A 431 -0.82 -41.76 13.41
C SER A 431 -0.09 -42.83 14.21
N GLU A 432 0.21 -42.58 15.47
CA GLU A 432 0.91 -43.54 16.31
C GLU A 432 -0.10 -44.46 17.00
N LEU A 433 -0.43 -45.57 16.33
CA LEU A 433 -0.88 -46.78 17.00
C LEU A 433 0.38 -47.45 17.58
N SER A 434 0.90 -46.91 18.68
CA SER A 434 1.87 -47.62 19.50
C SER A 434 1.13 -48.72 20.28
N ALA A 435 1.80 -49.86 20.50
CA ALA A 435 1.29 -50.92 21.35
C ALA A 435 1.90 -50.74 22.74
N SER A 436 1.04 -50.76 23.77
CA SER A 436 1.32 -50.45 25.17
C SER A 436 2.28 -51.36 25.94
N ASP A 437 3.15 -52.08 25.25
CA ASP A 437 4.08 -53.06 25.83
C ASP A 437 5.56 -52.85 25.47
N GLY A 438 5.89 -51.74 24.79
CA GLY A 438 7.25 -51.19 24.78
C GLY A 438 8.30 -51.95 23.95
N SER A 439 7.89 -52.77 22.97
CA SER A 439 8.78 -53.22 21.88
C SER A 439 8.06 -54.11 20.86
N PRO A 440 8.18 -53.87 19.53
CA PRO A 440 9.00 -52.85 18.87
C PRO A 440 8.23 -51.57 18.48
N ASP A 441 8.95 -50.46 18.58
CA ASP A 441 8.54 -49.06 18.42
C ASP A 441 8.43 -48.60 16.95
N GLN A 442 7.51 -49.27 16.22
CA GLN A 442 6.72 -48.76 15.08
C GLN A 442 6.07 -49.95 14.36
N ALA A 443 5.11 -50.60 15.03
CA ALA A 443 4.37 -51.70 14.43
C ALA A 443 3.52 -51.24 13.22
N LEU A 444 3.09 -49.98 13.19
CA LEU A 444 2.39 -49.33 12.09
C LEU A 444 3.04 -47.97 11.79
N VAL A 445 3.41 -47.72 10.53
CA VAL A 445 4.01 -46.48 10.04
C VAL A 445 3.14 -45.91 8.93
N VAL A 446 2.98 -44.58 8.89
CA VAL A 446 2.49 -43.88 7.71
C VAL A 446 3.56 -42.90 7.25
N ASP A 447 4.12 -43.12 6.06
CA ASP A 447 5.20 -42.28 5.55
C ASP A 447 4.70 -40.94 4.97
N ALA A 448 5.63 -40.06 4.57
CA ALA A 448 5.32 -38.76 3.99
C ALA A 448 4.59 -38.83 2.63
N ALA A 449 4.64 -39.98 1.95
CA ALA A 449 3.89 -40.25 0.72
C ALA A 449 2.49 -40.85 1.01
N GLY A 450 2.12 -40.98 2.28
CA GLY A 450 0.87 -41.56 2.75
C GLY A 450 0.78 -43.06 2.47
N GLN A 451 1.90 -43.78 2.56
CA GLN A 451 1.98 -45.24 2.47
C GLN A 451 1.99 -45.84 3.86
N VAL A 452 1.29 -46.95 4.05
CA VAL A 452 1.13 -47.61 5.36
C VAL A 452 2.06 -48.82 5.45
N GLY A 453 3.00 -48.81 6.39
CA GLY A 453 3.84 -49.95 6.73
C GLY A 453 3.35 -50.64 8.00
N ILE A 454 3.29 -51.97 8.04
CA ILE A 454 3.10 -52.75 9.27
C ILE A 454 4.38 -53.58 9.48
N GLY A 455 5.20 -53.22 10.47
CA GLY A 455 6.54 -53.77 10.65
C GLY A 455 7.58 -53.35 9.59
N ALA A 456 7.19 -52.50 8.64
CA ALA A 456 8.05 -51.95 7.58
C ALA A 456 8.27 -50.45 7.81
N ALA A 457 9.51 -50.04 8.06
CA ALA A 457 9.85 -48.64 8.35
C ALA A 457 9.86 -47.72 7.12
N SER A 458 9.94 -48.29 5.92
CA SER A 458 9.98 -47.53 4.66
C SER A 458 9.19 -48.28 3.59
N PRO A 459 7.84 -48.22 3.65
CA PRO A 459 6.99 -48.97 2.72
C PRO A 459 7.24 -48.55 1.27
N ALA A 460 7.39 -49.53 0.38
CA ALA A 460 7.58 -49.33 -1.06
C ALA A 460 6.24 -49.34 -1.84
N ALA A 461 5.12 -49.56 -1.14
CA ALA A 461 3.77 -49.53 -1.69
C ALA A 461 2.78 -48.94 -0.68
N LYS A 462 1.56 -48.58 -1.15
CA LYS A 462 0.51 -47.97 -0.31
C LYS A 462 0.15 -48.75 0.96
N LEU A 463 0.29 -50.07 0.94
CA LEU A 463 0.25 -50.92 2.12
C LEU A 463 1.34 -51.98 2.00
N GLU A 464 2.26 -52.02 2.95
CA GLU A 464 3.30 -53.05 3.07
C GLU A 464 3.27 -53.66 4.47
N VAL A 465 3.29 -54.99 4.56
CA VAL A 465 3.38 -55.70 5.84
C VAL A 465 4.68 -56.50 5.85
N ALA A 466 5.66 -56.04 6.62
CA ALA A 466 6.89 -56.78 6.87
C ALA A 466 6.71 -57.64 8.12
N GLY A 467 6.57 -58.95 7.91
CA GLY A 467 6.34 -59.92 8.97
C GLY A 467 6.21 -61.32 8.40
N THR A 468 5.93 -62.30 9.27
CA THR A 468 5.86 -63.72 8.85
C THR A 468 4.52 -64.10 8.21
N GLU A 469 3.42 -63.41 8.55
CA GLU A 469 2.07 -63.78 8.11
C GLU A 469 1.09 -62.59 8.11
N ILE A 470 0.14 -62.59 7.16
CA ILE A 470 -1.07 -61.76 7.18
C ILE A 470 -2.28 -62.69 7.39
N ARG A 471 -2.98 -62.58 8.54
CA ARG A 471 -4.16 -63.39 8.85
C ARG A 471 -5.46 -62.65 8.54
N VAL A 472 -6.27 -63.19 7.63
CA VAL A 472 -7.65 -62.74 7.37
C VAL A 472 -8.63 -63.70 8.04
N ARG A 473 -9.29 -63.27 9.12
CA ARG A 473 -10.19 -64.13 9.92
C ARG A 473 -11.57 -63.53 10.10
N THR A 474 -12.59 -64.35 9.94
CA THR A 474 -13.98 -64.09 10.33
C THR A 474 -14.60 -65.43 10.75
N SER A 475 -15.77 -65.41 11.40
CA SER A 475 -16.46 -66.62 11.87
C SER A 475 -17.06 -67.48 10.77
N THR A 476 -17.13 -66.97 9.53
CA THR A 476 -17.83 -67.67 8.43
C THR A 476 -16.98 -67.82 7.17
N THR A 477 -16.70 -66.72 6.48
CA THR A 477 -16.15 -66.74 5.11
C THR A 477 -15.03 -65.71 4.92
N PRO A 478 -13.81 -65.97 5.45
CA PRO A 478 -12.70 -65.07 5.23
C PRO A 478 -12.33 -65.02 3.75
N LYS A 479 -12.01 -63.80 3.31
CA LYS A 479 -11.81 -63.50 1.89
C LYS A 479 -10.85 -62.32 1.75
N LEU A 480 -10.03 -62.39 0.71
CA LEU A 480 -9.29 -61.26 0.16
C LEU A 480 -9.92 -60.90 -1.18
N SER A 481 -10.29 -59.65 -1.36
CA SER A 481 -11.00 -59.21 -2.55
C SER A 481 -10.27 -58.06 -3.23
N LEU A 482 -10.16 -58.16 -4.54
CA LEU A 482 -9.43 -57.24 -5.41
C LEU A 482 -10.44 -56.55 -6.32
N TRP A 483 -10.57 -55.24 -6.15
CA TRP A 483 -11.42 -54.39 -6.98
C TRP A 483 -10.60 -53.52 -7.91
N THR A 484 -11.13 -53.29 -9.10
CA THR A 484 -10.59 -52.35 -10.05
C THR A 484 -11.68 -51.37 -10.46
N ASP A 485 -11.32 -50.09 -10.45
CA ASP A 485 -12.06 -48.97 -11.03
C ASP A 485 -11.60 -48.65 -12.46
N GLY A 486 -10.69 -49.48 -13.00
CA GLY A 486 -10.09 -49.29 -14.31
C GLY A 486 -11.13 -49.08 -15.41
N ALA A 487 -10.83 -48.16 -16.33
CA ALA A 487 -11.76 -47.78 -17.38
C ALA A 487 -12.02 -48.89 -18.43
N ASP A 488 -11.10 -49.85 -18.58
CA ASP A 488 -11.18 -50.91 -19.58
C ASP A 488 -12.39 -51.85 -19.35
N VAL A 489 -13.08 -52.21 -20.43
CA VAL A 489 -14.25 -53.12 -20.39
C VAL A 489 -13.88 -54.56 -20.04
N GLY A 490 -12.62 -54.94 -20.19
CA GLY A 490 -12.02 -56.22 -19.80
C GLY A 490 -11.64 -56.31 -18.32
N CYS A 491 -11.62 -55.19 -17.58
CA CYS A 491 -11.36 -55.19 -16.14
C CYS A 491 -12.36 -56.08 -15.39
N ARG A 492 -11.86 -56.93 -14.48
CA ARG A 492 -12.68 -57.80 -13.64
C ARG A 492 -12.25 -57.70 -12.19
N ASN A 493 -13.22 -57.78 -11.30
CA ASN A 493 -12.96 -57.90 -9.88
C ASN A 493 -12.71 -59.38 -9.55
N TRP A 494 -11.93 -59.64 -8.52
CA TRP A 494 -11.56 -60.99 -8.10
C TRP A 494 -11.71 -61.16 -6.60
N VAL A 495 -11.97 -62.40 -6.18
CA VAL A 495 -11.93 -62.76 -4.75
C VAL A 495 -11.23 -64.10 -4.58
N LEU A 496 -10.30 -64.14 -3.62
CA LEU A 496 -9.78 -65.36 -3.02
C LEU A 496 -10.53 -65.57 -1.72
N ARG A 497 -11.12 -66.74 -1.53
CA ARG A 497 -11.92 -67.00 -0.33
C ARG A 497 -11.97 -68.48 0.01
N ILE A 498 -12.33 -68.75 1.25
CA ILE A 498 -12.70 -70.09 1.71
C ILE A 498 -14.18 -70.13 2.10
N SER A 499 -14.73 -71.33 2.18
CA SER A 499 -16.12 -71.60 2.55
C SER A 499 -17.14 -70.83 1.69
N HIS A 500 -16.95 -70.79 0.36
CA HIS A 500 -17.84 -70.08 -0.55
C HIS A 500 -19.11 -70.86 -0.92
N ILE A 501 -18.92 -72.07 -1.42
CA ILE A 501 -19.97 -72.96 -1.93
C ILE A 501 -20.25 -74.04 -0.88
N ALA A 502 -19.20 -74.57 -0.25
CA ALA A 502 -19.26 -75.50 0.88
C ALA A 502 -18.23 -75.13 1.94
N PHE A 503 -18.51 -75.40 3.23
CA PHE A 503 -17.55 -75.15 4.29
C PHE A 503 -16.26 -75.94 4.10
N GLY A 504 -15.12 -75.26 4.20
CA GLY A 504 -13.79 -75.87 4.02
C GLY A 504 -13.29 -75.92 2.58
N ASP A 505 -14.05 -75.38 1.61
CA ASP A 505 -13.54 -75.16 0.25
C ASP A 505 -12.54 -73.99 0.18
N PHE A 506 -11.78 -73.91 -0.90
CA PHE A 506 -11.00 -72.74 -1.32
C PHE A 506 -11.37 -72.38 -2.76
N ASN A 507 -11.58 -71.09 -3.04
CA ASN A 507 -12.09 -70.65 -4.34
C ASN A 507 -11.48 -69.30 -4.77
N ILE A 508 -11.13 -69.23 -6.05
CA ILE A 508 -10.75 -68.01 -6.78
C ILE A 508 -11.85 -67.68 -7.79
N VAL A 509 -12.58 -66.60 -7.54
CA VAL A 509 -13.74 -66.21 -8.35
C VAL A 509 -13.50 -64.89 -9.06
N GLN A 510 -13.84 -64.84 -10.34
CA GLN A 510 -13.78 -63.63 -11.18
C GLN A 510 -15.19 -63.09 -11.42
N SER A 511 -15.40 -61.77 -11.42
CA SER A 511 -16.69 -61.19 -11.81
C SER A 511 -17.05 -61.50 -13.27
N ASN A 512 -18.35 -61.59 -13.60
CA ASN A 512 -18.78 -61.83 -14.98
C ASN A 512 -18.75 -60.55 -15.85
N ALA A 513 -18.76 -59.37 -15.23
CA ALA A 513 -18.72 -58.08 -15.90
C ALA A 513 -17.83 -57.07 -15.16
N LYS A 514 -17.50 -55.95 -15.84
CA LYS A 514 -16.81 -54.80 -15.25
C LYS A 514 -17.61 -54.24 -14.07
N GLY A 515 -16.94 -53.97 -12.95
CA GLY A 515 -17.58 -53.47 -11.73
C GLY A 515 -18.50 -54.49 -11.02
N GLY A 516 -18.71 -55.67 -11.61
CA GLY A 516 -19.55 -56.72 -11.02
C GLY A 516 -18.95 -57.28 -9.73
N ASN A 517 -19.82 -57.76 -8.84
CA ASN A 517 -19.40 -58.42 -7.60
C ASN A 517 -19.07 -59.90 -7.88
N PRO A 518 -17.83 -60.36 -7.70
CA PRO A 518 -17.46 -61.77 -7.93
C PRO A 518 -18.23 -62.76 -7.06
N ILE A 519 -18.76 -62.34 -5.92
CA ILE A 519 -19.45 -63.22 -4.96
C ILE A 519 -20.87 -63.54 -5.42
N THR A 520 -21.59 -62.55 -5.93
CA THR A 520 -23.00 -62.69 -6.31
C THR A 520 -23.19 -62.90 -7.80
N ALA A 521 -22.21 -62.54 -8.62
CA ALA A 521 -22.26 -62.61 -10.08
C ALA A 521 -20.86 -62.87 -10.68
N GLY A 522 -20.19 -63.91 -10.18
CA GLY A 522 -18.89 -64.35 -10.67
C GLY A 522 -18.83 -65.83 -11.04
N THR A 523 -17.74 -66.20 -11.71
CA THR A 523 -17.44 -67.56 -12.14
C THR A 523 -16.18 -68.04 -11.43
N SER A 524 -16.23 -69.23 -10.82
CA SER A 524 -15.06 -69.87 -10.19
C SER A 524 -14.05 -70.26 -11.27
N ARG A 525 -12.80 -69.82 -11.11
CA ARG A 525 -11.70 -70.14 -12.04
C ARG A 525 -10.82 -71.27 -11.52
N LEU A 526 -10.59 -71.28 -10.20
CA LEU A 526 -9.95 -72.37 -9.47
C LEU A 526 -10.81 -72.65 -8.24
N TYR A 527 -11.12 -73.91 -8.03
CA TYR A 527 -11.86 -74.39 -6.88
C TYR A 527 -11.12 -75.58 -6.25
N ILE A 528 -11.09 -75.65 -4.94
CA ILE A 528 -10.64 -76.82 -4.19
C ILE A 528 -11.77 -77.18 -3.24
N GLY A 529 -12.39 -78.34 -3.48
CA GLY A 529 -13.47 -78.82 -2.62
C GLY A 529 -12.97 -79.16 -1.22
N ALA A 530 -13.88 -79.23 -0.25
CA ALA A 530 -13.54 -79.60 1.14
C ALA A 530 -12.87 -81.00 1.26
N THR A 531 -13.02 -81.85 0.24
CA THR A 531 -12.37 -83.17 0.12
C THR A 531 -10.96 -83.11 -0.48
N GLY A 532 -10.49 -81.92 -0.88
CA GLY A 532 -9.16 -81.67 -1.48
C GLY A 532 -9.07 -81.88 -3.00
N ASN A 533 -10.20 -82.11 -3.68
CA ASN A 533 -10.25 -82.22 -5.14
C ASN A 533 -10.17 -80.83 -5.79
N VAL A 534 -9.38 -80.68 -6.85
CA VAL A 534 -9.15 -79.41 -7.56
C VAL A 534 -10.02 -79.34 -8.82
N GLY A 535 -10.77 -78.26 -8.98
CA GLY A 535 -11.56 -77.94 -10.17
C GLY A 535 -11.03 -76.70 -10.87
N ILE A 536 -10.86 -76.77 -12.19
CA ILE A 536 -10.64 -75.60 -13.06
C ILE A 536 -11.87 -75.46 -13.95
N GLY A 537 -12.60 -74.35 -13.82
CA GLY A 537 -13.86 -74.13 -14.55
C GLY A 537 -15.08 -74.92 -14.03
N VAL A 538 -14.91 -75.73 -12.97
CA VAL A 538 -15.96 -76.52 -12.30
C VAL A 538 -15.87 -76.33 -10.78
N THR A 539 -16.99 -76.39 -10.08
CA THR A 539 -17.09 -76.17 -8.62
C THR A 539 -17.50 -77.39 -7.81
N ASP A 540 -17.64 -78.53 -8.46
CA ASP A 540 -17.92 -79.82 -7.82
C ASP A 540 -17.08 -80.93 -8.45
N PRO A 541 -15.73 -80.85 -8.32
CA PRO A 541 -14.84 -81.83 -8.91
C PRO A 541 -15.04 -83.21 -8.28
N ASP A 542 -15.48 -84.17 -9.11
CA ASP A 542 -15.75 -85.54 -8.71
C ASP A 542 -14.48 -86.41 -8.61
N THR A 543 -13.37 -85.92 -9.16
CA THR A 543 -12.04 -86.55 -9.16
C THR A 543 -10.96 -85.60 -8.62
N LYS A 544 -9.73 -86.08 -8.43
CA LYS A 544 -8.65 -85.31 -7.78
C LYS A 544 -8.30 -84.00 -8.50
N LEU A 545 -8.39 -84.01 -9.83
CA LEU A 545 -8.28 -82.83 -10.68
C LEU A 545 -9.31 -82.97 -11.80
N GLU A 546 -10.24 -82.03 -11.90
CA GLU A 546 -11.17 -81.90 -13.02
C GLU A 546 -10.94 -80.55 -13.70
N ILE A 547 -10.77 -80.57 -15.03
CA ILE A 547 -10.71 -79.36 -15.85
C ILE A 547 -11.92 -79.38 -16.76
N LEU A 548 -12.86 -78.47 -16.53
CA LEU A 548 -14.06 -78.34 -17.34
C LEU A 548 -13.97 -77.05 -18.16
N ASN A 549 -13.71 -77.20 -19.45
CA ASN A 549 -13.70 -76.10 -20.40
C ASN A 549 -14.22 -76.60 -21.75
N ALA A 550 -14.88 -75.74 -22.50
CA ALA A 550 -15.22 -76.03 -23.88
C ALA A 550 -13.97 -75.85 -24.76
N GLY A 551 -13.51 -76.92 -25.40
CA GLY A 551 -12.30 -76.93 -26.24
C GLY A 551 -11.09 -77.49 -25.50
N ASP A 552 -9.94 -76.84 -25.65
CA ASP A 552 -8.68 -77.26 -25.06
C ASP A 552 -8.76 -77.22 -23.51
N GLN A 553 -8.43 -78.34 -22.85
CA GLN A 553 -8.50 -78.45 -21.39
C GLN A 553 -7.10 -78.43 -20.74
N LEU A 554 -6.20 -79.30 -21.17
CA LEU A 554 -4.83 -79.36 -20.64
C LEU A 554 -3.82 -79.26 -21.79
N LYS A 555 -2.93 -78.27 -21.72
CA LYS A 555 -1.83 -78.10 -22.66
C LYS A 555 -0.50 -78.37 -21.97
N LEU A 556 0.31 -79.25 -22.54
CA LEU A 556 1.68 -79.53 -22.09
C LEU A 556 2.64 -78.95 -23.13
N SER A 557 3.33 -77.86 -22.79
CA SER A 557 4.29 -77.19 -23.68
C SER A 557 5.73 -77.49 -23.30
N PHE A 558 6.57 -77.70 -24.31
CA PHE A 558 8.02 -77.63 -24.19
C PHE A 558 8.50 -76.17 -24.35
N ASP A 559 7.99 -75.47 -25.36
CA ASP A 559 8.24 -74.04 -25.59
C ASP A 559 7.03 -73.33 -26.22
N GLY A 560 7.24 -72.18 -26.86
CA GLY A 560 6.18 -71.40 -27.51
C GLY A 560 5.61 -71.99 -28.80
N ALA A 561 6.23 -73.03 -29.37
CA ALA A 561 5.85 -73.68 -30.62
C ALA A 561 5.58 -75.18 -30.46
N ASP A 562 6.25 -75.84 -29.51
CA ASP A 562 6.14 -77.27 -29.27
C ASP A 562 5.27 -77.56 -28.03
N ASP A 563 4.13 -78.23 -28.25
CA ASP A 563 3.18 -78.64 -27.23
C ASP A 563 2.33 -79.87 -27.60
N ALA A 564 1.55 -80.37 -26.64
CA ALA A 564 0.44 -81.28 -26.87
C ALA A 564 -0.78 -80.89 -26.04
N VAL A 565 -1.96 -80.92 -26.66
CA VAL A 565 -3.24 -80.58 -26.03
C VAL A 565 -4.08 -81.83 -25.79
N PHE A 566 -4.65 -81.92 -24.60
CA PHE A 566 -5.63 -82.92 -24.20
C PHE A 566 -6.99 -82.24 -24.08
N ALA A 567 -8.00 -82.80 -24.74
CA ALA A 567 -9.37 -82.29 -24.71
C ALA A 567 -10.39 -83.42 -24.84
N VAL A 568 -11.52 -83.28 -24.16
CA VAL A 568 -12.70 -84.13 -24.28
C VAL A 568 -13.78 -83.34 -25.01
N ASP A 569 -14.26 -83.87 -26.14
CA ASP A 569 -15.33 -83.22 -26.91
C ASP A 569 -16.73 -83.39 -26.28
N THR A 570 -17.75 -82.79 -26.89
CA THR A 570 -19.15 -82.90 -26.41
C THR A 570 -19.71 -84.32 -26.46
N ASN A 571 -19.03 -85.27 -27.10
CA ASN A 571 -19.41 -86.69 -27.16
C ASN A 571 -18.62 -87.55 -26.16
N GLY A 572 -17.70 -86.96 -25.39
CA GLY A 572 -16.87 -87.67 -24.41
C GLY A 572 -15.60 -88.28 -24.99
N ILE A 573 -15.19 -87.93 -26.22
CA ILE A 573 -13.99 -88.48 -26.86
C ILE A 573 -12.74 -87.70 -26.40
N LEU A 574 -11.76 -88.41 -25.84
CA LEU A 574 -10.43 -87.86 -25.57
C LEU A 574 -9.65 -87.68 -26.87
N THR A 575 -9.15 -86.47 -27.08
CA THR A 575 -8.21 -86.10 -28.13
C THR A 575 -6.87 -85.71 -27.53
N ILE A 576 -5.77 -86.16 -28.13
CA ILE A 576 -4.40 -85.78 -27.80
C ILE A 576 -3.79 -85.24 -29.08
N THR A 577 -3.58 -83.93 -29.13
CA THR A 577 -3.13 -83.22 -30.33
C THR A 577 -1.73 -82.65 -30.08
N PRO A 578 -0.66 -83.37 -30.44
CA PRO A 578 0.68 -82.80 -30.46
C PRO A 578 0.82 -81.79 -31.61
N SER A 579 1.57 -80.73 -31.36
CA SER A 579 2.12 -79.80 -32.35
C SER A 579 3.04 -80.52 -33.35
N GLY A 580 3.77 -81.54 -32.88
CA GLY A 580 4.57 -82.45 -33.70
C GLY A 580 3.74 -83.56 -34.35
N ALA A 581 4.38 -84.36 -35.20
CA ALA A 581 3.67 -85.34 -36.03
C ALA A 581 3.22 -86.64 -35.33
N ALA A 582 3.57 -86.85 -34.05
CA ALA A 582 3.37 -88.16 -33.40
C ALA A 582 3.03 -88.06 -31.90
N VAL A 583 2.27 -89.06 -31.43
CA VAL A 583 2.14 -89.43 -30.02
C VAL A 583 2.91 -90.74 -29.83
N ASP A 584 4.01 -90.71 -29.07
CA ASP A 584 4.83 -91.90 -28.81
C ASP A 584 4.34 -92.63 -27.55
N PHE A 585 4.09 -93.95 -27.68
CA PHE A 585 3.69 -94.84 -26.59
C PHE A 585 4.85 -95.72 -26.10
N ALA A 586 6.11 -95.37 -26.37
CA ALA A 586 7.32 -96.03 -25.87
C ALA A 586 7.31 -97.56 -26.08
N SER A 587 6.95 -98.00 -27.28
CA SER A 587 6.87 -99.42 -27.69
C SER A 587 5.89 -100.28 -26.87
N LYS A 588 4.89 -99.69 -26.21
CA LYS A 588 3.82 -100.46 -25.54
C LYS A 588 2.83 -101.02 -26.57
N ASN A 589 2.42 -102.27 -26.38
CA ASN A 589 1.48 -102.92 -27.28
C ASN A 589 0.06 -102.34 -27.09
N LEU A 590 -0.37 -101.50 -28.04
CA LEU A 590 -1.69 -100.87 -28.02
C LEU A 590 -2.84 -101.86 -28.30
N THR A 591 -2.54 -103.03 -28.89
CA THR A 591 -3.54 -104.04 -29.29
C THR A 591 -3.82 -105.10 -28.21
N GLY A 592 -3.16 -105.02 -27.05
CA GLY A 592 -3.23 -106.05 -26.01
C GLY A 592 -4.33 -105.87 -24.95
N LEU A 593 -5.04 -104.74 -24.94
CA LEU A 593 -5.91 -104.35 -23.81
C LEU A 593 -7.36 -103.97 -24.19
N GLY A 594 -7.79 -104.14 -25.45
CA GLY A 594 -9.19 -103.90 -25.84
C GLY A 594 -9.47 -103.87 -27.35
N THR A 595 -10.74 -103.70 -27.71
CA THR A 595 -11.21 -103.55 -29.10
C THR A 595 -10.91 -102.13 -29.61
N LEU A 596 -10.07 -102.00 -30.64
CA LEU A 596 -9.85 -100.75 -31.35
C LEU A 596 -10.91 -100.60 -32.45
N SER A 597 -12.09 -100.09 -32.11
CA SER A 597 -13.20 -99.94 -33.06
C SER A 597 -13.18 -98.55 -33.72
N ALA A 598 -12.97 -98.54 -35.04
CA ALA A 598 -12.84 -97.38 -35.93
C ALA A 598 -11.46 -96.70 -35.86
N PHE A 599 -10.63 -97.01 -36.85
CA PHE A 599 -9.27 -96.54 -36.95
C PHE A 599 -9.00 -96.12 -38.41
N THR A 600 -8.56 -94.87 -38.62
CA THR A 600 -8.08 -94.38 -39.92
C THR A 600 -6.61 -93.97 -39.75
N LEU A 601 -5.64 -94.79 -40.20
CA LEU A 601 -4.21 -94.41 -40.25
C LEU A 601 -4.03 -93.50 -41.45
N GLY A 602 -3.92 -92.20 -41.22
CA GLY A 602 -3.40 -91.26 -42.21
C GLY A 602 -1.87 -91.27 -42.21
N GLY A 603 -1.23 -92.39 -42.51
CA GLY A 603 0.24 -92.50 -42.54
C GLY A 603 0.76 -93.92 -42.76
N THR A 604 1.98 -94.03 -43.28
CA THR A 604 2.67 -95.30 -43.57
C THR A 604 2.92 -96.07 -42.27
N MET A 605 2.33 -97.27 -42.12
CA MET A 605 2.80 -98.23 -41.13
C MET A 605 4.13 -98.80 -41.62
N ASP A 606 5.24 -98.36 -41.04
CA ASP A 606 6.47 -99.14 -41.11
C ASP A 606 6.35 -100.31 -40.13
N ALA A 607 5.77 -101.40 -40.62
CA ALA A 607 5.92 -102.69 -39.98
C ALA A 607 7.38 -103.11 -40.12
N ASN A 608 8.22 -102.73 -39.16
CA ASN A 608 9.57 -103.28 -39.08
C ASN A 608 9.43 -104.76 -38.73
N SER A 609 9.41 -105.60 -39.76
CA SER A 609 9.52 -107.05 -39.63
C SER A 609 10.84 -107.34 -38.94
N GLN A 610 10.83 -107.66 -37.64
CA GLN A 610 11.90 -108.47 -37.09
C GLN A 610 11.70 -109.89 -37.59
N ALA A 611 12.75 -110.40 -38.23
CA ALA A 611 12.87 -111.74 -38.79
C ALA A 611 12.66 -112.85 -37.76
#